data_AF-A0A182P9B6-F1
#
_entry.id   AF-A0A182P9B6-F1
#
_cell.length_a   1.000
_cell.length_b   1.000
_cell.length_c   1.000
_cell.angle_alpha   90.00
_cell.angle_beta   90.00
_cell.angle_gamma   90.00
#
_symmetry.space_group_name_H-M   'P 1'
#
loop_
_entity.id
_entity.type
_entity.pdbx_description
1 polymer ?
#
loop_
_entity_poly.entity_id
_entity_poly.type
_entity_poly.pdbx_seq_one_letter_code
_entity_poly.pdbx_strand_id
1 'polypeptide(L)'
;MWPEVDAVKSENRRELKLTGASVSERIVKNKGNLDEAVYQLDALNLLDVNDTPLEWISPRIESLTHLQSLLLYRNKIAQLPATIGQLGELKVLDLSGNRLTEVPSEFGQLHSLTTLNLSFNQLKHIDLSKLERLSVCNLSGNELAEVPQFYAGEMHHLVEVNLEKNSIVSLPEELTNQQILRVLNVGDNRIEQVPKYITKCVKLKEINLKGNPLKDKRLLKLVDQCRSKQVLDYVEKNGFQPPKQAPKAKNPPDGDPPSPLNGATVPPSSSPEKEEDFQLRIIVHKPTENTLKASFTREARNYRPHILLCIVRNFPIKNMRQFLQLQNALHDNECGRRELATIATHDLAKIKGPLRYHAAPPGEIEITALGCAVQGKVTAEKYYADLCHQADLLRKEKKRNTYSGVHKYITLLTAKERFAYLSDAEKVISLPPLTNCDETKVSATTQDLLLEVTSSVGHGPCVRVMNALLERMLLMDVEVVSGGQADVAAAAGPVGEKKKKSKNPKDGAGGQQAPKVRYDRAVTLTVEQVQLYDYEGEPHSVFPGKGDLHGDEAKRIVVEMA
;
A
#
# COMPACT_ATOMS: atom_id res chain seq x y z
N MET A 1 20.75 11.72 -29.30
CA MET A 1 19.33 11.86 -28.97
C MET A 1 18.65 10.53 -29.18
N TRP A 2 18.08 9.95 -28.12
CA TRP A 2 17.29 8.72 -28.20
C TRP A 2 15.89 9.03 -28.75
N PRO A 3 15.25 8.10 -29.48
CA PRO A 3 13.99 8.37 -30.15
C PRO A 3 12.86 8.74 -29.19
N GLU A 4 12.87 8.22 -27.95
CA GLU A 4 11.89 8.58 -26.94
C GLU A 4 12.03 10.04 -26.47
N VAL A 5 13.26 10.58 -26.46
CA VAL A 5 13.56 11.97 -26.07
C VAL A 5 13.13 12.93 -27.18
N ASP A 6 13.39 12.56 -28.43
CA ASP A 6 12.97 13.34 -29.61
C ASP A 6 11.44 13.36 -29.76
N ALA A 7 10.77 12.22 -29.52
CA ALA A 7 9.31 12.14 -29.46
C ALA A 7 8.74 13.04 -28.35
N VAL A 8 9.29 12.98 -27.12
CA VAL A 8 8.83 13.85 -26.02
C VAL A 8 9.01 15.34 -26.35
N LYS A 9 10.12 15.71 -26.99
CA LYS A 9 10.41 17.10 -27.39
C LYS A 9 9.51 17.61 -28.54
N SER A 10 9.27 16.79 -29.56
CA SER A 10 8.45 17.15 -30.73
C SER A 10 6.95 17.10 -30.45
N GLU A 11 6.48 16.19 -29.60
CA GLU A 11 5.08 16.06 -29.17
C GLU A 11 4.73 16.97 -27.97
N ASN A 12 5.70 17.75 -27.45
CA ASN A 12 5.57 18.61 -26.25
C ASN A 12 5.00 17.85 -25.03
N ARG A 13 5.51 16.65 -24.78
CA ARG A 13 5.05 15.78 -23.69
C ARG A 13 5.75 16.12 -22.38
N ARG A 14 5.01 15.92 -21.28
CA ARG A 14 5.49 16.13 -19.90
C ARG A 14 5.96 14.85 -19.21
N GLU A 15 5.96 13.73 -19.92
CA GLU A 15 6.27 12.40 -19.39
C GLU A 15 7.23 11.64 -20.30
N LEU A 16 8.39 11.27 -19.75
CA LEU A 16 9.41 10.48 -20.42
C LEU A 16 9.61 9.17 -19.66
N LYS A 17 9.38 8.06 -20.36
CA LYS A 17 9.59 6.71 -19.84
C LYS A 17 10.62 5.97 -20.67
N LEU A 18 11.66 5.47 -20.00
CA LEU A 18 12.80 4.79 -20.59
C LEU A 18 12.96 3.42 -19.94
N THR A 19 12.35 2.39 -20.55
CA THR A 19 12.32 1.02 -20.00
C THR A 19 12.60 -0.03 -21.07
N GLY A 20 13.11 -1.19 -20.65
CA GLY A 20 13.28 -2.37 -21.50
C GLY A 20 14.68 -2.54 -22.10
N ALA A 21 14.87 -3.61 -22.89
CA ALA A 21 16.17 -4.04 -23.38
C ALA A 21 16.87 -3.00 -24.28
N SER A 22 16.13 -2.37 -25.20
CA SER A 22 16.69 -1.40 -26.15
C SER A 22 17.24 -0.14 -25.44
N VAL A 23 16.53 0.36 -24.42
CA VAL A 23 17.00 1.44 -23.54
C VAL A 23 18.22 0.98 -22.74
N SER A 24 18.16 -0.23 -22.18
CA SER A 24 19.27 -0.80 -21.39
C SER A 24 20.57 -0.90 -22.18
N GLU A 25 20.50 -1.34 -23.44
CA GLU A 25 21.65 -1.33 -24.35
C GLU A 25 22.20 0.08 -24.60
N ARG A 26 21.32 1.09 -24.77
CA ARG A 26 21.74 2.47 -24.97
C ARG A 26 22.41 3.05 -23.73
N ILE A 27 21.91 2.73 -22.53
CA ILE A 27 22.56 3.09 -21.25
C ILE A 27 23.95 2.45 -21.15
N VAL A 28 24.11 1.16 -21.48
CA VAL A 28 25.42 0.49 -21.49
C VAL A 28 26.37 1.14 -22.51
N LYS A 29 25.90 1.40 -23.74
CA LYS A 29 26.66 2.10 -24.78
C LYS A 29 27.06 3.52 -24.34
N ASN A 30 26.23 4.17 -23.53
CA ASN A 30 26.45 5.49 -22.94
C ASN A 30 27.07 5.43 -21.52
N LYS A 31 27.89 4.40 -21.24
CA LYS A 31 28.68 4.26 -20.01
C LYS A 31 27.86 4.37 -18.70
N GLY A 32 26.64 3.83 -18.69
CA GLY A 32 25.79 3.79 -17.51
C GLY A 32 25.03 5.11 -17.23
N ASN A 33 24.93 6.03 -18.18
CA ASN A 33 24.19 7.30 -18.05
C ASN A 33 23.07 7.44 -19.11
N LEU A 34 22.16 8.39 -18.89
CA LEU A 34 21.14 8.82 -19.85
C LEU A 34 21.74 9.69 -20.97
N ASP A 35 21.02 9.81 -22.10
CA ASP A 35 21.35 10.79 -23.14
C ASP A 35 21.28 12.21 -22.55
N GLU A 36 22.30 13.02 -22.79
CA GLU A 36 22.37 14.40 -22.29
C GLU A 36 21.20 15.28 -22.79
N ALA A 37 20.52 14.89 -23.87
CA ALA A 37 19.30 15.52 -24.33
C ALA A 37 18.09 15.35 -23.38
N VAL A 38 18.11 14.37 -22.45
CA VAL A 38 17.07 14.22 -21.42
C VAL A 38 17.03 15.45 -20.52
N TYR A 39 18.19 15.99 -20.16
CA TYR A 39 18.34 17.20 -19.34
C TYR A 39 18.13 18.51 -20.13
N GLN A 40 17.45 18.44 -21.28
CA GLN A 40 16.98 19.60 -22.04
C GLN A 40 15.45 19.67 -22.09
N LEU A 41 14.76 18.79 -21.35
CA LEU A 41 13.30 18.71 -21.28
C LEU A 41 12.81 19.47 -20.03
N ASP A 42 12.95 20.79 -20.03
CA ASP A 42 12.56 21.68 -18.93
C ASP A 42 11.09 21.52 -18.48
N ALA A 43 10.18 21.30 -19.41
CA ALA A 43 8.74 21.10 -19.16
C ALA A 43 8.37 19.69 -18.65
N LEU A 44 9.33 18.84 -18.29
CA LEU A 44 9.10 17.45 -17.90
C LEU A 44 8.59 17.33 -16.45
N ASN A 45 7.39 16.77 -16.28
CA ASN A 45 6.79 16.51 -14.97
C ASN A 45 7.17 15.12 -14.42
N LEU A 46 7.41 14.13 -15.29
CA LEU A 46 7.71 12.74 -14.91
C LEU A 46 8.88 12.16 -15.72
N LEU A 47 9.85 11.58 -15.01
CA LEU A 47 10.97 10.80 -15.56
C LEU A 47 10.95 9.39 -14.93
N ASP A 48 10.63 8.38 -15.75
CA ASP A 48 10.52 6.96 -15.33
C ASP A 48 11.56 6.11 -16.06
N VAL A 49 12.67 5.78 -15.37
CA VAL A 49 13.76 4.94 -15.87
C VAL A 49 13.95 3.75 -14.93
N ASN A 50 13.35 2.61 -15.25
CA ASN A 50 13.34 1.45 -14.35
C ASN A 50 13.70 0.13 -15.03
N ASP A 51 14.18 -0.81 -14.20
CA ASP A 51 14.66 -2.13 -14.62
C ASP A 51 15.76 -2.01 -15.72
N THR A 52 16.71 -1.06 -15.55
CA THR A 52 17.82 -0.80 -16.50
C THR A 52 19.19 -0.81 -15.79
N PRO A 53 20.34 -0.77 -16.50
CA PRO A 53 21.66 -0.74 -15.88
C PRO A 53 22.20 0.68 -15.66
N LEU A 54 21.35 1.65 -15.29
CA LEU A 54 21.78 3.04 -15.02
C LEU A 54 22.67 3.09 -13.77
N GLU A 55 23.86 3.67 -13.86
CA GLU A 55 24.89 3.67 -12.80
C GLU A 55 25.10 5.06 -12.18
N TRP A 56 24.77 6.14 -12.91
CA TRP A 56 24.88 7.53 -12.44
C TRP A 56 23.85 8.43 -13.13
N ILE A 57 23.54 9.56 -12.49
CA ILE A 57 22.67 10.62 -13.01
C ILE A 57 23.57 11.85 -13.26
N SER A 58 23.46 12.50 -14.41
CA SER A 58 24.19 13.75 -14.68
C SER A 58 23.78 14.85 -13.69
N PRO A 59 24.71 15.69 -13.18
CA PRO A 59 24.36 16.84 -12.34
C PRO A 59 23.36 17.81 -12.98
N ARG A 60 23.26 17.80 -14.32
CA ARG A 60 22.26 18.55 -15.09
C ARG A 60 20.79 18.20 -14.78
N ILE A 61 20.52 17.23 -13.91
CA ILE A 61 19.17 16.96 -13.39
C ILE A 61 18.48 18.23 -12.84
N GLU A 62 19.23 19.20 -12.32
CA GLU A 62 18.74 20.52 -11.88
C GLU A 62 17.95 21.32 -12.94
N SER A 63 18.18 21.05 -14.23
CA SER A 63 17.45 21.69 -15.33
C SER A 63 15.98 21.26 -15.44
N LEU A 64 15.61 20.12 -14.82
CA LEU A 64 14.25 19.59 -14.82
C LEU A 64 13.45 20.23 -13.68
N THR A 65 13.36 21.55 -13.66
CA THR A 65 12.82 22.34 -12.54
C THR A 65 11.35 22.03 -12.22
N HIS A 66 10.58 21.59 -13.21
CA HIS A 66 9.17 21.20 -13.08
C HIS A 66 8.95 19.69 -12.80
N LEU A 67 10.01 18.95 -12.49
CA LEU A 67 9.92 17.50 -12.27
C LEU A 67 9.21 17.18 -10.94
N GLN A 68 8.02 16.59 -11.03
CA GLN A 68 7.18 16.23 -9.88
C GLN A 68 7.31 14.76 -9.49
N SER A 69 7.77 13.90 -10.40
CA SER A 69 7.98 12.47 -10.14
C SER A 69 9.26 11.95 -10.82
N LEU A 70 10.17 11.41 -10.01
CA LEU A 70 11.41 10.78 -10.46
C LEU A 70 11.43 9.33 -10.03
N LEU A 71 11.29 8.41 -10.98
CA LEU A 71 11.22 6.98 -10.75
C LEU A 71 12.44 6.30 -11.38
N LEU A 72 13.38 5.89 -10.54
CA LEU A 72 14.70 5.35 -10.89
C LEU A 72 14.94 3.98 -10.23
N TYR A 73 13.88 3.20 -10.03
CA TYR A 73 13.95 1.93 -9.31
C TYR A 73 14.58 0.79 -10.14
N ARG A 74 15.26 -0.12 -9.44
CA ARG A 74 15.97 -1.30 -9.97
C ARG A 74 17.02 -0.94 -11.03
N ASN A 75 17.83 0.06 -10.71
CA ASN A 75 19.04 0.37 -11.47
C ASN A 75 20.29 -0.04 -10.68
N LYS A 76 21.43 0.58 -10.96
CA LYS A 76 22.72 0.34 -10.28
C LYS A 76 23.30 1.61 -9.67
N ILE A 77 22.48 2.63 -9.44
CA ILE A 77 22.93 3.97 -9.04
C ILE A 77 23.65 3.86 -7.70
N ALA A 78 24.92 4.24 -7.67
CA ALA A 78 25.76 4.18 -6.46
C ALA A 78 25.80 5.50 -5.68
N GLN A 79 25.66 6.64 -6.38
CA GLN A 79 25.66 7.99 -5.82
C GLN A 79 24.65 8.87 -6.56
N LEU A 80 24.10 9.87 -5.86
CA LEU A 80 23.28 10.94 -6.45
C LEU A 80 24.11 12.23 -6.54
N PRO A 81 23.92 13.05 -7.59
CA PRO A 81 24.55 14.37 -7.64
C PRO A 81 23.90 15.29 -6.59
N ALA A 82 24.68 16.18 -5.97
CA ALA A 82 24.18 17.17 -5.00
C ALA A 82 23.06 18.07 -5.57
N THR A 83 23.11 18.32 -6.89
CA THR A 83 22.10 19.08 -7.64
C THR A 83 20.70 18.45 -7.64
N ILE A 84 20.54 17.20 -7.16
CA ILE A 84 19.22 16.59 -6.92
C ILE A 84 18.37 17.45 -5.98
N GLY A 85 18.98 18.16 -5.02
CA GLY A 85 18.29 19.07 -4.09
C GLY A 85 17.62 20.27 -4.75
N GLN A 86 17.99 20.62 -6.00
CA GLN A 86 17.40 21.74 -6.74
C GLN A 86 16.02 21.41 -7.34
N LEU A 87 15.57 20.15 -7.26
CA LEU A 87 14.25 19.70 -7.75
C LEU A 87 13.12 20.13 -6.78
N GLY A 88 12.90 21.43 -6.65
CA GLY A 88 11.98 22.02 -5.67
C GLY A 88 10.51 21.61 -5.81
N GLU A 89 10.07 21.21 -7.01
CA GLU A 89 8.70 20.70 -7.26
C GLU A 89 8.54 19.18 -7.04
N LEU A 90 9.61 18.44 -6.71
CA LEU A 90 9.59 16.98 -6.65
C LEU A 90 8.73 16.47 -5.48
N LYS A 91 7.68 15.70 -5.81
CA LYS A 91 6.73 15.13 -4.83
C LYS A 91 6.99 13.65 -4.57
N VAL A 92 7.40 12.91 -5.60
CA VAL A 92 7.62 11.46 -5.54
C VAL A 92 9.02 11.12 -6.03
N LEU A 93 9.80 10.43 -5.19
CA LEU A 93 11.13 9.93 -5.51
C LEU A 93 11.22 8.43 -5.19
N ASP A 94 11.38 7.61 -6.24
CA ASP A 94 11.65 6.18 -6.08
C ASP A 94 13.05 5.84 -6.61
N LEU A 95 13.91 5.41 -5.70
CA LEU A 95 15.28 4.98 -5.92
C LEU A 95 15.50 3.55 -5.39
N SER A 96 14.43 2.77 -5.25
CA SER A 96 14.51 1.43 -4.67
C SER A 96 15.28 0.44 -5.55
N GLY A 97 15.96 -0.53 -4.93
CA GLY A 97 16.73 -1.55 -5.66
C GLY A 97 17.97 -1.00 -6.37
N ASN A 98 18.64 0.00 -5.80
CA ASN A 98 19.88 0.58 -6.31
C ASN A 98 21.09 0.16 -5.44
N ARG A 99 22.18 0.95 -5.48
CA ARG A 99 23.43 0.69 -4.76
C ARG A 99 23.87 1.88 -3.91
N LEU A 100 22.92 2.72 -3.49
CA LEU A 100 23.21 3.93 -2.74
C LEU A 100 23.77 3.57 -1.35
N THR A 101 24.97 4.05 -1.06
CA THR A 101 25.59 3.94 0.29
C THR A 101 25.32 5.17 1.16
N GLU A 102 25.04 6.30 0.53
CA GLU A 102 24.74 7.60 1.13
C GLU A 102 23.83 8.42 0.22
N VAL A 103 23.28 9.53 0.73
CA VAL A 103 22.59 10.58 -0.04
C VAL A 103 23.28 11.93 0.24
N PRO A 104 23.31 12.87 -0.73
CA PRO A 104 23.96 14.18 -0.53
C PRO A 104 23.26 15.00 0.55
N SER A 105 23.98 15.94 1.18
CA SER A 105 23.43 16.86 2.19
C SER A 105 22.26 17.73 1.67
N GLU A 106 22.30 18.01 0.37
CA GLU A 106 21.34 18.75 -0.43
C GLU A 106 20.03 17.98 -0.63
N PHE A 107 20.00 16.67 -0.33
CA PHE A 107 18.77 15.87 -0.38
C PHE A 107 17.67 16.42 0.53
N GLY A 108 18.05 17.10 1.62
CA GLY A 108 17.13 17.83 2.50
C GLY A 108 16.50 19.09 1.89
N GLN A 109 16.90 19.52 0.69
CA GLN A 109 16.32 20.68 -0.03
C GLN A 109 15.09 20.28 -0.88
N LEU A 110 14.65 19.03 -0.82
CA LEU A 110 13.45 18.53 -1.51
C LEU A 110 12.16 18.89 -0.73
N HIS A 111 11.92 20.19 -0.52
CA HIS A 111 10.84 20.73 0.34
C HIS A 111 9.41 20.32 -0.07
N SER A 112 9.21 19.86 -1.32
CA SER A 112 7.90 19.38 -1.83
C SER A 112 7.71 17.86 -1.72
N LEU A 113 8.72 17.12 -1.27
CA LEU A 113 8.72 15.66 -1.32
C LEU A 113 7.74 15.07 -0.31
N THR A 114 6.73 14.34 -0.79
CA THR A 114 5.71 13.68 0.03
C THR A 114 5.91 12.18 0.14
N THR A 115 6.54 11.56 -0.87
CA THR A 115 6.76 10.11 -0.96
C THR A 115 8.20 9.79 -1.35
N LEU A 116 8.89 9.03 -0.50
CA LEU A 116 10.27 8.61 -0.67
C LEU A 116 10.41 7.09 -0.56
N ASN A 117 10.99 6.46 -1.59
CA ASN A 117 11.33 5.04 -1.57
C ASN A 117 12.82 4.84 -1.88
N LEU A 118 13.59 4.46 -0.86
CA LEU A 118 15.01 4.08 -0.95
C LEU A 118 15.22 2.60 -0.57
N SER A 119 14.16 1.79 -0.60
CA SER A 119 14.26 0.37 -0.19
C SER A 119 15.24 -0.43 -1.05
N PHE A 120 15.87 -1.47 -0.49
CA PHE A 120 16.87 -2.31 -1.17
C PHE A 120 18.05 -1.50 -1.71
N ASN A 121 18.70 -0.74 -0.83
CA ASN A 121 19.96 -0.02 -1.06
C ASN A 121 21.00 -0.44 0.01
N GLN A 122 22.10 0.31 0.17
CA GLN A 122 23.20 0.03 1.11
C GLN A 122 23.40 1.19 2.10
N LEU A 123 22.32 1.94 2.39
CA LEU A 123 22.39 3.13 3.25
C LEU A 123 22.68 2.74 4.71
N LYS A 124 23.73 3.32 5.29
CA LYS A 124 24.10 3.12 6.70
C LYS A 124 23.54 4.20 7.62
N HIS A 125 23.41 5.41 7.11
CA HIS A 125 22.82 6.57 7.77
C HIS A 125 22.04 7.39 6.73
N ILE A 126 20.98 8.06 7.17
CA ILE A 126 20.27 9.07 6.40
C ILE A 126 19.61 10.06 7.38
N ASP A 127 19.68 11.35 7.04
CA ASP A 127 18.96 12.42 7.72
C ASP A 127 17.76 12.84 6.86
N LEU A 128 16.58 12.90 7.47
CA LEU A 128 15.32 13.28 6.83
C LEU A 128 14.69 14.51 7.51
N SER A 129 15.35 15.10 8.52
CA SER A 129 14.81 16.14 9.41
C SER A 129 14.36 17.43 8.69
N LYS A 130 14.89 17.66 7.48
CA LYS A 130 14.59 18.81 6.63
C LYS A 130 13.46 18.57 5.62
N LEU A 131 12.94 17.34 5.52
CA LEU A 131 11.88 17.00 4.57
C LEU A 131 10.49 17.26 5.18
N GLU A 132 10.19 18.54 5.36
CA GLU A 132 8.97 19.07 6.03
C GLU A 132 7.66 18.39 5.60
N ARG A 133 7.51 18.10 4.29
CA ARG A 133 6.28 17.55 3.68
C ARG A 133 6.26 16.03 3.54
N LEU A 134 7.33 15.32 3.94
CA LEU A 134 7.44 13.87 3.72
C LEU A 134 6.44 13.10 4.59
N SER A 135 5.56 12.35 3.92
CA SER A 135 4.45 11.62 4.55
C SER A 135 4.60 10.11 4.53
N VAL A 136 5.20 9.56 3.46
CA VAL A 136 5.47 8.13 3.32
C VAL A 136 6.95 7.91 3.01
N CYS A 137 7.63 7.12 3.84
CA CYS A 137 9.04 6.79 3.67
C CYS A 137 9.29 5.29 3.76
N ASN A 138 9.86 4.70 2.71
CA ASN A 138 10.29 3.30 2.68
C ASN A 138 11.81 3.20 2.52
N LEU A 139 12.48 2.73 3.57
CA LEU A 139 13.92 2.50 3.70
C LEU A 139 14.22 1.02 3.97
N SER A 140 13.27 0.12 3.73
CA SER A 140 13.45 -1.31 4.01
C SER A 140 14.58 -1.95 3.20
N GLY A 141 15.30 -2.94 3.73
CA GLY A 141 16.40 -3.59 3.02
C GLY A 141 17.63 -2.68 2.84
N ASN A 142 18.06 -2.00 3.90
CA ASN A 142 19.27 -1.17 3.95
C ASN A 142 20.21 -1.64 5.08
N GLU A 143 21.29 -0.90 5.34
CA GLU A 143 22.29 -1.20 6.38
C GLU A 143 22.13 -0.29 7.62
N LEU A 144 20.95 0.30 7.84
CA LEU A 144 20.73 1.28 8.92
C LEU A 144 20.89 0.61 10.30
N ALA A 145 21.83 1.12 11.10
CA ALA A 145 22.09 0.63 12.46
C ALA A 145 21.21 1.34 13.53
N GLU A 146 20.66 2.49 13.17
CA GLU A 146 19.84 3.36 14.03
C GLU A 146 18.61 3.83 13.24
N VAL A 147 17.57 4.27 13.95
CA VAL A 147 16.39 4.87 13.30
C VAL A 147 16.79 6.24 12.72
N PRO A 148 16.54 6.52 11.43
CA PRO A 148 16.87 7.80 10.82
C PRO A 148 16.26 9.01 11.52
N GLN A 149 16.94 10.16 11.45
CA GLN A 149 16.47 11.40 12.04
C GLN A 149 15.34 12.00 11.19
N PHE A 150 14.12 11.50 11.42
CA PHE A 150 12.87 12.11 10.96
C PHE A 150 12.04 12.70 12.11
N TYR A 151 12.55 12.60 13.35
CA TYR A 151 11.88 13.03 14.59
C TYR A 151 12.44 14.35 15.17
N ALA A 152 13.36 14.97 14.43
CA ALA A 152 13.93 16.29 14.68
C ALA A 152 13.59 17.21 13.50
N GLY A 153 13.54 18.52 13.73
CA GLY A 153 13.10 19.51 12.73
C GLY A 153 11.58 19.69 12.66
N GLU A 154 11.12 20.38 11.61
CA GLU A 154 9.72 20.79 11.39
C GLU A 154 8.89 19.71 10.67
N MET A 155 9.31 18.45 10.80
CA MET A 155 8.76 17.32 10.07
C MET A 155 7.49 16.77 10.74
N HIS A 156 6.34 17.36 10.43
CA HIS A 156 5.07 17.04 11.09
C HIS A 156 4.15 16.07 10.32
N HIS A 157 4.50 15.71 9.09
CA HIS A 157 3.59 15.07 8.12
C HIS A 157 3.76 13.55 7.95
N LEU A 158 4.67 12.91 8.68
CA LEU A 158 5.06 11.51 8.48
C LEU A 158 4.02 10.53 9.04
N VAL A 159 3.31 9.82 8.14
CA VAL A 159 2.24 8.87 8.47
C VAL A 159 2.73 7.41 8.43
N GLU A 160 3.63 7.07 7.51
CA GLU A 160 4.09 5.70 7.30
C GLU A 160 5.60 5.63 7.12
N VAL A 161 6.24 4.78 7.94
CA VAL A 161 7.68 4.51 7.90
C VAL A 161 7.92 3.01 7.82
N ASN A 162 8.64 2.59 6.78
CA ASN A 162 9.10 1.22 6.63
C ASN A 162 10.64 1.13 6.72
N LEU A 163 11.12 0.47 7.76
CA LEU A 163 12.52 0.20 8.10
C LEU A 163 12.80 -1.31 8.16
N GLU A 164 11.92 -2.15 7.60
CA GLU A 164 12.07 -3.62 7.62
C GLU A 164 13.42 -4.06 7.02
N LYS A 165 14.04 -5.16 7.49
CA LYS A 165 15.32 -5.67 6.96
C LYS A 165 16.44 -4.62 7.02
N ASN A 166 16.68 -4.09 8.21
CA ASN A 166 17.82 -3.22 8.52
C ASN A 166 18.62 -3.83 9.68
N SER A 167 19.55 -3.08 10.27
CA SER A 167 20.35 -3.51 11.43
C SER A 167 20.04 -2.71 12.71
N ILE A 168 18.84 -2.14 12.81
CA ILE A 168 18.42 -1.25 13.91
C ILE A 168 18.41 -2.00 15.23
N VAL A 169 19.12 -1.48 16.23
CA VAL A 169 19.27 -2.09 17.56
C VAL A 169 18.26 -1.57 18.59
N SER A 170 17.84 -0.31 18.47
CA SER A 170 16.94 0.35 19.41
C SER A 170 16.03 1.36 18.72
N LEU A 171 14.88 1.64 19.34
CA LEU A 171 13.95 2.70 18.95
C LEU A 171 14.19 3.92 19.87
N PRO A 172 14.46 5.13 19.36
CA PRO A 172 14.66 6.33 20.19
C PRO A 172 13.38 6.82 20.90
N GLU A 173 13.52 7.56 22.02
CA GLU A 173 12.37 8.17 22.72
C GLU A 173 11.77 9.32 21.91
N GLU A 174 12.60 9.98 21.11
CA GLU A 174 12.27 11.07 20.21
C GLU A 174 11.24 10.66 19.13
N LEU A 175 11.05 9.36 18.85
CA LEU A 175 9.93 8.89 18.02
C LEU A 175 8.55 9.29 18.57
N THR A 176 8.46 9.62 19.86
CA THR A 176 7.23 10.12 20.48
C THR A 176 6.87 11.54 20.07
N ASN A 177 7.82 12.30 19.48
CA ASN A 177 7.56 13.61 18.87
C ASN A 177 6.72 13.50 17.60
N GLN A 178 6.70 12.33 16.93
CA GLN A 178 5.93 12.14 15.71
C GLN A 178 4.43 11.97 16.01
N GLN A 179 3.71 13.09 15.88
CA GLN A 179 2.30 13.19 16.28
C GLN A 179 1.33 12.47 15.34
N ILE A 180 1.72 12.15 14.11
CA ILE A 180 0.83 11.53 13.11
C ILE A 180 1.29 10.18 12.54
N LEU A 181 2.44 9.67 12.99
CA LEU A 181 2.95 8.36 12.59
C LEU A 181 1.93 7.27 12.94
N ARG A 182 1.39 6.62 11.91
CA ARG A 182 0.33 5.60 12.00
C ARG A 182 0.88 4.19 11.86
N VAL A 183 1.87 4.02 10.99
CA VAL A 183 2.46 2.73 10.61
C VAL A 183 3.97 2.80 10.79
N LEU A 184 4.52 1.94 11.64
CA LEU A 184 5.96 1.76 11.83
C LEU A 184 6.35 0.29 11.59
N ASN A 185 6.86 -0.02 10.40
CA ASN A 185 7.43 -1.34 10.13
C ASN A 185 8.91 -1.35 10.48
N VAL A 186 9.30 -2.09 11.52
CA VAL A 186 10.68 -2.33 11.95
C VAL A 186 10.97 -3.84 12.02
N GLY A 187 10.33 -4.63 11.14
CA GLY A 187 10.55 -6.07 11.05
C GLY A 187 11.96 -6.44 10.58
N ASP A 188 12.39 -7.68 10.80
CA ASP A 188 13.70 -8.22 10.41
C ASP A 188 14.88 -7.28 10.76
N ASN A 189 14.91 -6.79 12.01
CA ASN A 189 15.94 -5.91 12.56
C ASN A 189 16.66 -6.56 13.77
N ARG A 190 17.47 -5.80 14.51
CA ARG A 190 18.25 -6.28 15.67
C ARG A 190 17.70 -5.78 17.02
N ILE A 191 16.41 -5.44 17.09
CA ILE A 191 15.79 -4.88 18.29
C ILE A 191 15.62 -5.97 19.36
N GLU A 192 16.37 -5.88 20.45
CA GLU A 192 16.26 -6.84 21.56
C GLU A 192 15.15 -6.48 22.56
N GLN A 193 14.83 -5.20 22.69
CA GLN A 193 13.91 -4.66 23.70
C GLN A 193 13.08 -3.54 23.09
N VAL A 194 11.75 -3.62 23.26
CA VAL A 194 10.84 -2.57 22.80
C VAL A 194 10.56 -1.62 23.97
N PRO A 195 10.91 -0.33 23.86
CA PRO A 195 10.73 0.62 24.94
C PRO A 195 9.25 0.99 25.12
N LYS A 196 8.79 1.11 26.36
CA LYS A 196 7.41 1.46 26.72
C LYS A 196 6.97 2.81 26.16
N TYR A 197 7.89 3.76 25.95
CA TYR A 197 7.51 5.07 25.40
C TYR A 197 6.98 5.01 23.96
N ILE A 198 7.21 3.94 23.19
CA ILE A 198 6.68 3.83 21.82
C ILE A 198 5.13 3.88 21.79
N THR A 199 4.47 3.53 22.90
CA THR A 199 3.00 3.64 23.02
C THR A 199 2.52 5.06 23.33
N LYS A 200 3.43 6.03 23.55
CA LYS A 200 3.12 7.46 23.60
C LYS A 200 2.95 8.07 22.20
N CYS A 201 3.35 7.38 21.12
CA CYS A 201 3.11 7.82 19.74
C CYS A 201 1.60 7.80 19.46
N VAL A 202 0.93 8.94 19.64
CA VAL A 202 -0.54 9.03 19.85
C VAL A 202 -1.38 8.43 18.70
N LYS A 203 -0.87 8.45 17.46
CA LYS A 203 -1.58 7.90 16.28
C LYS A 203 -1.04 6.55 15.79
N LEU A 204 -0.06 5.95 16.46
CA LEU A 204 0.55 4.68 16.05
C LEU A 204 -0.45 3.53 16.22
N LYS A 205 -1.00 3.04 15.10
CA LYS A 205 -1.97 1.93 15.05
C LYS A 205 -1.29 0.60 14.72
N GLU A 206 -0.26 0.65 13.89
CA GLU A 206 0.40 -0.53 13.33
C GLU A 206 1.90 -0.48 13.61
N ILE A 207 2.40 -1.50 14.29
CA ILE A 207 3.82 -1.72 14.51
C ILE A 207 4.16 -3.15 14.11
N ASN A 208 5.11 -3.31 13.19
CA ASN A 208 5.66 -4.63 12.85
C ASN A 208 7.04 -4.78 13.49
N LEU A 209 7.18 -5.76 14.37
CA LEU A 209 8.41 -6.11 15.09
C LEU A 209 8.90 -7.52 14.76
N LYS A 210 8.27 -8.20 13.78
CA LYS A 210 8.57 -9.59 13.45
C LYS A 210 10.04 -9.78 13.06
N GLY A 211 10.62 -10.93 13.35
CA GLY A 211 12.02 -11.23 12.97
C GLY A 211 13.09 -10.51 13.80
N ASN A 212 12.72 -9.77 14.85
CA ASN A 212 13.67 -9.17 15.79
C ASN A 212 14.05 -10.14 16.93
N PRO A 213 15.29 -10.07 17.47
CA PRO A 213 15.78 -10.91 18.57
C PRO A 213 15.24 -10.48 19.95
N LEU A 214 13.92 -10.39 20.08
CA LEU A 214 13.24 -9.86 21.28
C LEU A 214 13.50 -10.73 22.52
N LYS A 215 14.07 -10.13 23.58
CA LYS A 215 14.37 -10.79 24.86
C LYS A 215 13.11 -11.23 25.62
N ASP A 216 11.99 -10.51 25.45
CA ASP A 216 10.71 -10.92 26.00
C ASP A 216 10.07 -12.01 25.12
N LYS A 217 10.13 -13.26 25.60
CA LYS A 217 9.57 -14.45 24.95
C LYS A 217 8.04 -14.41 24.78
N ARG A 218 7.31 -13.62 25.57
CA ARG A 218 5.86 -13.44 25.43
C ARG A 218 5.54 -12.38 24.39
N LEU A 219 6.29 -11.28 24.36
CA LEU A 219 6.21 -10.28 23.29
C LEU A 219 6.54 -10.92 21.93
N LEU A 220 7.61 -11.71 21.85
CA LEU A 220 8.01 -12.43 20.63
C LEU A 220 6.84 -13.29 20.07
N LYS A 221 6.19 -14.08 20.93
CA LYS A 221 5.01 -14.88 20.54
C LYS A 221 3.79 -14.06 20.11
N LEU A 222 3.60 -12.87 20.67
CA LEU A 222 2.52 -11.94 20.28
C LEU A 222 2.80 -11.29 18.92
N VAL A 223 4.07 -10.94 18.68
CA VAL A 223 4.55 -10.35 17.43
C VAL A 223 4.44 -11.35 16.27
N ASP A 224 4.78 -12.63 16.47
CA ASP A 224 4.63 -13.68 15.45
C ASP A 224 3.16 -13.95 15.05
N GLN A 225 2.21 -13.58 15.91
CA GLN A 225 0.77 -13.66 15.63
C GLN A 225 0.22 -12.41 14.91
N CYS A 226 1.08 -11.42 14.62
CA CYS A 226 0.80 -10.22 13.83
C CYS A 226 -0.46 -9.43 14.25
N ARG A 227 -0.68 -9.25 15.57
CA ARG A 227 -1.77 -8.43 16.12
C ARG A 227 -1.24 -7.13 16.72
N SER A 228 -0.97 -6.14 15.86
CA SER A 228 -0.34 -4.85 16.22
C SER A 228 -0.94 -4.19 17.48
N LYS A 229 -2.28 -4.17 17.61
CA LYS A 229 -2.95 -3.65 18.81
C LYS A 229 -2.57 -4.42 20.08
N GLN A 230 -2.56 -5.76 20.05
CA GLN A 230 -2.19 -6.58 21.21
C GLN A 230 -0.70 -6.45 21.56
N VAL A 231 0.16 -6.19 20.56
CA VAL A 231 1.58 -5.87 20.75
C VAL A 231 1.72 -4.52 21.47
N LEU A 232 1.03 -3.47 21.02
CA LEU A 232 1.04 -2.15 21.67
C LEU A 232 0.45 -2.20 23.09
N ASP A 233 -0.72 -2.81 23.28
CA ASP A 233 -1.37 -3.01 24.60
C ASP A 233 -0.46 -3.76 25.60
N TYR A 234 0.39 -4.67 25.09
CA TYR A 234 1.35 -5.43 25.90
C TYR A 234 2.60 -4.60 26.23
N VAL A 235 3.15 -3.86 25.25
CA VAL A 235 4.31 -2.97 25.44
C VAL A 235 3.96 -1.80 26.36
N GLU A 236 2.72 -1.31 26.34
CA GLU A 236 2.26 -0.29 27.29
C GLU A 236 2.38 -0.79 28.75
N LYS A 237 2.10 -2.08 28.99
CA LYS A 237 2.09 -2.66 30.34
C LYS A 237 3.47 -3.17 30.76
N ASN A 238 4.20 -3.83 29.86
CA ASN A 238 5.41 -4.60 30.16
C ASN A 238 6.66 -4.17 29.36
N GLY A 239 6.55 -3.11 28.54
CA GLY A 239 7.66 -2.62 27.71
C GLY A 239 8.84 -2.12 28.53
N PHE A 240 10.02 -2.13 27.91
CA PHE A 240 11.27 -1.78 28.55
C PHE A 240 11.27 -0.30 28.99
N GLN A 241 11.79 -0.03 30.19
CA GLN A 241 12.08 1.32 30.66
C GLN A 241 13.60 1.48 30.77
N PRO A 242 14.23 2.37 29.98
CA PRO A 242 15.64 2.67 30.16
C PRO A 242 15.91 3.23 31.57
N PRO A 243 17.07 2.92 32.18
CA PRO A 243 17.46 3.56 33.43
C PRO A 243 17.60 5.07 33.21
N LYS A 244 16.97 5.87 34.09
CA LYS A 244 17.06 7.34 34.05
C LYS A 244 18.53 7.77 34.17
N GLN A 245 19.07 8.37 33.12
CA GLN A 245 20.40 8.99 33.18
C GLN A 245 20.37 10.19 34.14
N ALA A 246 21.44 10.34 34.92
CA ALA A 246 21.55 11.41 35.92
C ALA A 246 21.75 12.79 35.24
N PRO A 247 21.16 13.87 35.78
CA PRO A 247 21.28 15.20 35.18
C PRO A 247 22.71 15.73 35.31
N LYS A 248 23.32 16.15 34.18
CA LYS A 248 24.55 16.93 34.18
C LYS A 248 24.29 18.37 34.64
N ALA A 249 25.31 18.99 35.23
CA ALA A 249 25.18 20.19 36.06
C ALA A 249 24.82 21.48 35.29
N LYS A 250 24.15 22.41 36.00
CA LYS A 250 23.87 23.79 35.59
C LYS A 250 25.08 24.71 35.84
N ASN A 251 25.09 25.86 35.15
CA ASN A 251 25.70 27.12 35.62
C ASN A 251 25.02 28.32 34.88
N PRO A 252 25.21 29.61 35.28
CA PRO A 252 24.12 30.41 35.88
C PRO A 252 23.48 31.51 34.99
N PRO A 253 22.49 32.30 35.51
CA PRO A 253 21.61 33.16 34.71
C PRO A 253 21.78 34.69 34.88
N ASP A 254 21.29 35.43 33.87
CA ASP A 254 20.64 36.77 33.87
C ASP A 254 20.06 36.99 32.43
N GLY A 255 19.13 37.89 32.11
CA GLY A 255 18.29 38.83 32.88
C GLY A 255 17.36 39.61 31.91
N ASP A 256 16.13 39.98 32.32
CA ASP A 256 15.05 40.43 31.38
C ASP A 256 14.87 41.98 31.18
N PRO A 257 14.22 42.44 30.09
CA PRO A 257 14.16 43.84 29.64
C PRO A 257 12.79 44.56 29.86
N PRO A 258 12.64 45.86 29.46
CA PRO A 258 11.36 46.59 29.45
C PRO A 258 10.74 46.85 28.04
N SER A 259 9.45 47.17 27.99
CA SER A 259 8.62 47.55 26.79
C SER A 259 8.20 49.05 26.82
N PRO A 260 7.24 49.59 26.00
CA PRO A 260 6.68 49.21 24.68
C PRO A 260 6.55 50.43 23.69
N LEU A 261 5.88 50.30 22.53
CA LEU A 261 4.87 51.28 21.97
C LEU A 261 4.26 50.88 20.59
N ASN A 262 2.95 51.19 20.40
CA ASN A 262 2.13 51.38 19.16
C ASN A 262 2.21 50.36 17.98
N GLY A 263 1.14 49.77 17.42
CA GLY A 263 -0.28 50.15 17.34
C GLY A 263 -0.73 50.46 15.88
N ALA A 264 -1.53 49.58 15.25
CA ALA A 264 -2.37 49.87 14.05
C ALA A 264 -3.44 48.77 13.83
N THR A 265 -4.58 49.12 13.21
CA THR A 265 -5.80 48.28 13.03
C THR A 265 -6.19 48.10 11.55
N VAL A 266 -7.30 47.35 11.28
CA VAL A 266 -8.17 47.27 10.06
C VAL A 266 -7.98 46.00 9.19
N PRO A 267 -9.03 45.32 8.64
CA PRO A 267 -10.42 45.06 9.09
C PRO A 267 -10.83 43.54 8.95
N PRO A 268 -12.09 43.13 9.20
CA PRO A 268 -12.53 41.73 9.04
C PRO A 268 -13.39 41.42 7.79
N SER A 269 -13.07 40.31 7.12
CA SER A 269 -13.95 39.49 6.26
C SER A 269 -13.37 38.06 6.23
N SER A 270 -14.09 36.96 6.05
CA SER A 270 -15.50 36.71 5.70
C SER A 270 -16.13 35.58 6.57
N SER A 271 -17.39 35.24 6.30
CA SER A 271 -18.22 34.26 7.04
C SER A 271 -17.73 32.81 6.97
N PRO A 272 -18.06 31.95 7.97
CA PRO A 272 -17.65 30.55 7.99
C PRO A 272 -18.35 29.72 6.90
N GLU A 273 -17.56 29.09 6.05
CA GLU A 273 -18.03 28.00 5.19
C GLU A 273 -18.43 26.79 6.05
N LYS A 274 -19.49 26.09 5.66
CA LYS A 274 -19.93 24.88 6.37
C LYS A 274 -18.94 23.75 6.07
N GLU A 275 -18.26 23.25 7.11
CA GLU A 275 -17.45 22.03 6.98
C GLU A 275 -18.36 20.84 6.61
N GLU A 276 -18.32 20.39 5.34
CA GLU A 276 -18.99 19.15 4.93
C GLU A 276 -18.18 17.93 5.40
N ASP A 277 -18.82 17.05 6.16
CA ASP A 277 -18.16 15.91 6.81
C ASP A 277 -18.25 14.65 5.92
N PHE A 278 -17.32 14.54 4.97
CA PHE A 278 -17.33 13.46 3.97
C PHE A 278 -17.13 12.06 4.58
N GLN A 279 -17.96 11.11 4.12
CA GLN A 279 -18.04 9.75 4.65
C GLN A 279 -17.94 8.73 3.50
N LEU A 280 -17.26 7.61 3.78
CA LEU A 280 -17.19 6.48 2.86
C LEU A 280 -18.31 5.49 3.19
N ARG A 281 -19.02 5.00 2.16
CA ARG A 281 -20.12 4.03 2.32
C ARG A 281 -19.92 2.81 1.44
N ILE A 282 -20.30 1.64 1.94
CA ILE A 282 -20.59 0.46 1.12
C ILE A 282 -22.07 0.17 1.29
N ILE A 283 -22.84 0.28 0.20
CA ILE A 283 -24.27 -0.03 0.20
C ILE A 283 -24.44 -1.43 -0.38
N VAL A 284 -24.95 -2.34 0.44
CA VAL A 284 -25.16 -3.75 0.09
C VAL A 284 -26.62 -3.98 -0.26
N HIS A 285 -26.92 -4.13 -1.55
CA HIS A 285 -28.23 -4.50 -2.06
C HIS A 285 -28.46 -6.00 -1.97
N LYS A 286 -29.67 -6.39 -1.59
CA LYS A 286 -30.13 -7.79 -1.64
C LYS A 286 -30.30 -8.30 -3.08
N PRO A 287 -30.29 -9.62 -3.32
CA PRO A 287 -30.57 -10.18 -4.64
C PRO A 287 -31.99 -9.82 -5.07
N THR A 288 -32.12 -9.39 -6.32
CA THR A 288 -33.38 -9.18 -7.03
C THR A 288 -33.66 -10.36 -7.97
N GLU A 289 -34.83 -10.40 -8.59
CA GLU A 289 -35.15 -11.42 -9.60
C GLU A 289 -34.19 -11.40 -10.81
N ASN A 290 -33.62 -10.22 -11.10
CA ASN A 290 -32.66 -9.98 -12.18
C ASN A 290 -31.19 -10.19 -11.76
N THR A 291 -30.93 -10.46 -10.49
CA THR A 291 -29.58 -10.71 -9.98
C THR A 291 -29.03 -12.02 -10.52
N LEU A 292 -27.75 -12.02 -10.87
CA LEU A 292 -27.05 -13.17 -11.45
C LEU A 292 -27.10 -14.37 -10.49
N LYS A 293 -27.81 -15.43 -10.87
CA LYS A 293 -27.90 -16.67 -10.08
C LYS A 293 -26.64 -17.50 -10.27
N ALA A 294 -26.06 -18.00 -9.18
CA ALA A 294 -24.90 -18.87 -9.20
C ALA A 294 -25.19 -20.21 -8.53
N SER A 295 -24.74 -21.32 -9.12
CA SER A 295 -24.91 -22.68 -8.56
C SER A 295 -23.57 -23.40 -8.44
N PHE A 296 -23.45 -24.39 -7.55
CA PHE A 296 -22.27 -25.28 -7.52
C PHE A 296 -22.63 -26.77 -7.62
N THR A 297 -21.71 -27.57 -8.14
CA THR A 297 -21.83 -29.04 -8.15
C THR A 297 -21.05 -29.69 -7.02
N ARG A 298 -21.39 -30.94 -6.69
CA ARG A 298 -20.73 -31.72 -5.63
C ARG A 298 -19.24 -31.95 -5.93
N GLU A 299 -18.87 -32.08 -7.20
CA GLU A 299 -17.49 -32.27 -7.65
C GLU A 299 -16.66 -31.02 -7.36
N ALA A 300 -17.15 -29.82 -7.68
CA ALA A 300 -16.46 -28.58 -7.32
C ALA A 300 -16.15 -28.51 -5.82
N ARG A 301 -17.12 -28.91 -4.98
CA ARG A 301 -16.95 -28.90 -3.52
C ARG A 301 -15.85 -29.84 -3.03
N ASN A 302 -15.64 -30.97 -3.71
CA ASN A 302 -14.56 -31.91 -3.36
C ASN A 302 -13.17 -31.37 -3.76
N TYR A 303 -13.05 -30.66 -4.89
CA TYR A 303 -11.76 -30.25 -5.44
C TYR A 303 -11.30 -28.84 -5.03
N ARG A 304 -12.24 -27.91 -4.77
CA ARG A 304 -12.01 -26.55 -4.26
C ARG A 304 -13.28 -26.01 -3.54
N PRO A 305 -13.48 -26.34 -2.26
CA PRO A 305 -14.78 -26.21 -1.58
C PRO A 305 -15.38 -24.79 -1.45
N HIS A 306 -14.57 -23.75 -1.44
CA HIS A 306 -15.04 -22.41 -1.07
C HIS A 306 -15.01 -21.47 -2.27
N ILE A 307 -16.17 -20.86 -2.54
CA ILE A 307 -16.36 -19.77 -3.50
C ILE A 307 -17.22 -18.70 -2.84
N LEU A 308 -16.86 -17.43 -3.03
CA LEU A 308 -17.68 -16.27 -2.75
C LEU A 308 -17.83 -15.45 -4.03
N LEU A 309 -19.02 -14.90 -4.21
CA LEU A 309 -19.36 -14.03 -5.33
C LEU A 309 -20.06 -12.78 -4.77
N CYS A 310 -19.75 -11.62 -5.34
CA CYS A 310 -20.60 -10.43 -5.25
C CYS A 310 -20.43 -9.61 -6.54
N ILE A 311 -21.39 -8.72 -6.79
CA ILE A 311 -21.31 -7.77 -7.89
C ILE A 311 -20.99 -6.39 -7.30
N VAL A 312 -20.05 -5.66 -7.91
CA VAL A 312 -19.88 -4.22 -7.66
C VAL A 312 -20.47 -3.47 -8.83
N ARG A 313 -21.38 -2.53 -8.55
CA ARG A 313 -22.08 -1.72 -9.57
C ARG A 313 -21.44 -0.35 -9.73
N ASN A 314 -21.41 0.15 -10.97
CA ASN A 314 -20.98 1.51 -11.32
C ASN A 314 -19.59 1.91 -10.75
N PHE A 315 -18.61 1.00 -10.79
CA PHE A 315 -17.26 1.23 -10.30
C PHE A 315 -16.37 1.89 -11.38
N PRO A 316 -15.92 3.15 -11.22
CA PRO A 316 -15.19 3.87 -12.25
C PRO A 316 -13.71 3.47 -12.26
N ILE A 317 -13.29 2.62 -13.20
CA ILE A 317 -11.87 2.22 -13.32
C ILE A 317 -11.05 3.30 -14.04
N LYS A 318 -10.78 4.42 -13.35
CA LYS A 318 -9.98 5.54 -13.87
C LYS A 318 -8.53 5.15 -14.20
N ASN A 319 -7.91 4.34 -13.34
CA ASN A 319 -6.52 3.91 -13.47
C ASN A 319 -6.41 2.37 -13.46
N MET A 320 -6.35 1.78 -14.66
CA MET A 320 -6.22 0.33 -14.83
C MET A 320 -4.93 -0.23 -14.23
N ARG A 321 -3.82 0.53 -14.25
CA ARG A 321 -2.54 0.08 -13.65
C ARG A 321 -2.69 -0.06 -12.14
N GLN A 322 -3.33 0.91 -11.48
CA GLN A 322 -3.61 0.89 -10.05
C GLN A 322 -4.58 -0.25 -9.68
N PHE A 323 -5.63 -0.48 -10.47
CA PHE A 323 -6.57 -1.59 -10.28
C PHE A 323 -5.88 -2.96 -10.35
N LEU A 324 -4.97 -3.16 -11.30
CA LEU A 324 -4.18 -4.39 -11.43
C LEU A 324 -3.12 -4.51 -10.33
N GLN A 325 -2.47 -3.42 -9.92
CA GLN A 325 -1.52 -3.39 -8.80
C GLN A 325 -2.20 -3.76 -7.47
N LEU A 326 -3.41 -3.26 -7.23
CA LEU A 326 -4.24 -3.60 -6.07
C LEU A 326 -4.51 -5.10 -6.01
N GLN A 327 -4.96 -5.70 -7.11
CA GLN A 327 -5.23 -7.14 -7.18
C GLN A 327 -3.95 -7.97 -6.99
N ASN A 328 -2.83 -7.58 -7.61
CA ASN A 328 -1.55 -8.26 -7.41
C ASN A 328 -1.07 -8.17 -5.95
N ALA A 329 -1.19 -7.00 -5.32
CA ALA A 329 -0.84 -6.81 -3.91
C ALA A 329 -1.75 -7.59 -2.93
N LEU A 330 -3.01 -7.87 -3.30
CA LEU A 330 -3.87 -8.81 -2.57
C LEU A 330 -3.49 -10.27 -2.83
N HIS A 331 -3.14 -10.62 -4.07
CA HIS A 331 -2.69 -11.98 -4.42
C HIS A 331 -1.40 -12.35 -3.70
N ASP A 332 -0.43 -11.44 -3.61
CA ASP A 332 0.85 -11.70 -2.93
C ASP A 332 0.70 -11.79 -1.41
N ASN A 333 -0.11 -10.92 -0.80
CA ASN A 333 -0.24 -10.80 0.66
C ASN A 333 -1.44 -11.58 1.21
N GLU A 334 -2.66 -11.07 1.05
CA GLU A 334 -3.88 -11.63 1.67
C GLU A 334 -4.20 -13.05 1.17
N CYS A 335 -3.94 -13.32 -0.10
CA CYS A 335 -4.15 -14.64 -0.71
C CYS A 335 -2.96 -15.60 -0.52
N GLY A 336 -1.85 -15.14 0.10
CA GLY A 336 -0.63 -15.93 0.29
C GLY A 336 -0.06 -16.46 -1.02
N ARG A 337 0.19 -15.58 -2.01
CA ARG A 337 0.65 -15.93 -3.38
C ARG A 337 -0.24 -16.95 -4.09
N ARG A 338 -1.55 -16.75 -3.95
CA ARG A 338 -2.65 -17.61 -4.40
C ARG A 338 -2.73 -19.01 -3.75
N GLU A 339 -1.93 -19.28 -2.69
CA GLU A 339 -1.99 -20.55 -1.97
C GLU A 339 -3.18 -20.66 -1.01
N LEU A 340 -3.61 -19.55 -0.41
CA LEU A 340 -4.73 -19.51 0.55
C LEU A 340 -6.08 -19.23 -0.12
N ALA A 341 -6.10 -18.36 -1.13
CA ALA A 341 -7.30 -17.98 -1.87
C ALA A 341 -6.92 -17.50 -3.27
N THR A 342 -7.87 -17.23 -4.15
CA THR A 342 -7.62 -16.60 -5.45
C THR A 342 -8.75 -15.66 -5.79
N ILE A 343 -8.40 -14.40 -6.07
CA ILE A 343 -9.30 -13.38 -6.61
C ILE A 343 -9.37 -13.55 -8.13
N ALA A 344 -10.58 -13.47 -8.68
CA ALA A 344 -10.85 -13.26 -10.10
C ALA A 344 -11.87 -12.11 -10.25
N THR A 345 -11.63 -11.21 -11.21
CA THR A 345 -12.55 -10.09 -11.52
C THR A 345 -12.98 -10.18 -12.98
N HIS A 346 -14.28 -9.97 -13.23
CA HIS A 346 -14.88 -10.11 -14.55
C HIS A 346 -15.77 -8.91 -14.88
N ASP A 347 -15.78 -8.51 -16.15
CA ASP A 347 -16.72 -7.53 -16.68
C ASP A 347 -18.12 -8.18 -16.78
N LEU A 348 -19.07 -7.68 -15.97
CA LEU A 348 -20.39 -8.29 -15.85
C LEU A 348 -21.18 -8.26 -17.16
N ALA A 349 -20.97 -7.26 -18.02
CA ALA A 349 -21.69 -7.16 -19.30
C ALA A 349 -21.33 -8.27 -20.30
N LYS A 350 -20.18 -8.93 -20.09
CA LYS A 350 -19.63 -10.01 -20.94
C LYS A 350 -20.02 -11.42 -20.45
N ILE A 351 -20.66 -11.52 -19.29
CA ILE A 351 -21.19 -12.75 -18.70
C ILE A 351 -22.61 -13.01 -19.22
N LYS A 352 -22.92 -14.27 -19.56
CA LYS A 352 -24.22 -14.66 -20.13
C LYS A 352 -24.94 -15.73 -19.31
N GLY A 353 -26.17 -15.45 -18.88
CA GLY A 353 -27.01 -16.41 -18.16
C GLY A 353 -26.50 -16.75 -16.75
N PRO A 354 -27.03 -17.81 -16.12
CA PRO A 354 -26.65 -18.20 -14.76
C PRO A 354 -25.21 -18.73 -14.70
N LEU A 355 -24.54 -18.49 -13.58
CA LEU A 355 -23.22 -19.04 -13.29
C LEU A 355 -23.30 -20.46 -12.75
N ARG A 356 -22.32 -21.27 -13.14
CA ARG A 356 -22.12 -22.63 -12.61
C ARG A 356 -20.68 -22.82 -12.18
N TYR A 357 -20.49 -23.27 -10.93
CA TYR A 357 -19.20 -23.64 -10.36
C TYR A 357 -19.10 -25.17 -10.28
N HIS A 358 -18.18 -25.76 -11.04
CA HIS A 358 -18.14 -27.20 -11.30
C HIS A 358 -16.71 -27.70 -11.46
N ALA A 359 -16.52 -29.03 -11.52
CA ALA A 359 -15.20 -29.62 -11.71
C ALA A 359 -15.20 -30.82 -12.67
N ALA A 360 -14.35 -30.75 -13.68
CA ALA A 360 -14.22 -31.72 -14.76
C ALA A 360 -12.74 -32.11 -14.96
N PRO A 361 -12.45 -33.23 -15.65
CA PRO A 361 -11.11 -33.55 -16.10
C PRO A 361 -10.52 -32.39 -16.91
N PRO A 362 -9.22 -32.07 -16.76
CA PRO A 362 -8.65 -30.86 -17.36
C PRO A 362 -8.63 -30.87 -18.90
N GLY A 363 -8.75 -32.04 -19.54
CA GLY A 363 -8.92 -32.16 -20.99
C GLY A 363 -10.31 -31.76 -21.50
N GLU A 364 -11.34 -31.76 -20.65
CA GLU A 364 -12.73 -31.40 -20.99
C GLU A 364 -13.04 -29.91 -20.79
N ILE A 365 -12.14 -29.16 -20.14
CA ILE A 365 -12.35 -27.75 -19.80
C ILE A 365 -11.67 -26.86 -20.85
N GLU A 366 -12.44 -26.26 -21.75
CA GLU A 366 -11.94 -25.26 -22.70
C GLU A 366 -12.07 -23.83 -22.16
N ILE A 367 -10.98 -23.05 -22.19
CA ILE A 367 -10.96 -21.64 -21.81
C ILE A 367 -10.15 -20.80 -22.80
N THR A 368 -10.64 -19.60 -23.13
CA THR A 368 -9.85 -18.56 -23.80
C THR A 368 -9.03 -17.82 -22.73
N ALA A 369 -7.86 -18.34 -22.38
CA ALA A 369 -7.07 -17.84 -21.25
C ALA A 369 -6.71 -16.34 -21.37
N LEU A 370 -6.65 -15.63 -20.24
CA LEU A 370 -6.31 -14.20 -20.19
C LEU A 370 -4.98 -13.89 -20.91
N GLY A 371 -5.01 -12.94 -21.86
CA GLY A 371 -3.87 -12.58 -22.70
C GLY A 371 -3.69 -13.45 -23.95
N CYS A 372 -4.48 -14.53 -24.11
CA CYS A 372 -4.34 -15.51 -25.18
C CYS A 372 -5.42 -15.42 -26.27
N ALA A 373 -6.15 -14.29 -26.40
CA ALA A 373 -7.25 -14.13 -27.36
C ALA A 373 -6.89 -14.50 -28.82
N VAL A 374 -5.65 -14.22 -29.26
CA VAL A 374 -5.14 -14.55 -30.60
C VAL A 374 -4.90 -16.06 -30.79
N GLN A 375 -4.69 -16.79 -29.70
CA GLN A 375 -4.45 -18.24 -29.69
C GLN A 375 -5.76 -19.06 -29.60
N GLY A 376 -6.88 -18.39 -29.26
CA GLY A 376 -8.19 -19.01 -29.14
C GLY A 376 -8.38 -19.84 -27.86
N LYS A 377 -9.36 -20.76 -27.90
CA LYS A 377 -9.63 -21.69 -26.79
C LYS A 377 -8.51 -22.71 -26.64
N VAL A 378 -8.16 -23.00 -25.39
CA VAL A 378 -7.20 -24.05 -25.02
C VAL A 378 -7.79 -24.92 -23.91
N THR A 379 -7.46 -26.21 -23.89
CA THR A 379 -7.85 -27.09 -22.78
C THR A 379 -7.08 -26.72 -21.51
N ALA A 380 -7.70 -26.85 -20.34
CA ALA A 380 -7.06 -26.60 -19.06
C ALA A 380 -5.85 -27.51 -18.84
N GLU A 381 -5.86 -28.73 -19.39
CA GLU A 381 -4.73 -29.67 -19.40
C GLU A 381 -3.52 -29.09 -20.14
N LYS A 382 -3.71 -28.65 -21.39
CA LYS A 382 -2.63 -28.05 -22.18
C LYS A 382 -2.14 -26.76 -21.53
N TYR A 383 -3.06 -25.88 -21.09
CA TYR A 383 -2.69 -24.64 -20.43
C TYR A 383 -1.88 -24.88 -19.14
N TYR A 384 -2.26 -25.87 -18.34
CA TYR A 384 -1.52 -26.26 -17.14
C TYR A 384 -0.14 -26.83 -17.48
N ALA A 385 -0.03 -27.68 -18.51
CA ALA A 385 1.24 -28.23 -18.96
C ALA A 385 2.20 -27.14 -19.46
N ASP A 386 1.71 -26.21 -20.30
CA ASP A 386 2.47 -25.06 -20.81
C ASP A 386 2.95 -24.17 -19.66
N LEU A 387 2.09 -23.89 -18.67
CA LEU A 387 2.44 -23.10 -17.48
C LEU A 387 3.48 -23.80 -16.58
N CYS A 388 3.36 -25.13 -16.40
CA CYS A 388 4.37 -25.93 -15.70
C CYS A 388 5.73 -25.86 -16.41
N HIS A 389 5.74 -26.00 -17.74
CA HIS A 389 6.95 -25.93 -18.55
C HIS A 389 7.64 -24.56 -18.43
N GLN A 390 6.87 -23.48 -18.52
CA GLN A 390 7.37 -22.11 -18.31
C GLN A 390 7.96 -21.91 -16.90
N ALA A 391 7.28 -22.41 -15.86
CA ALA A 391 7.77 -22.36 -14.48
C ALA A 391 9.09 -23.14 -14.29
N ASP A 392 9.24 -24.28 -14.97
CA ASP A 392 10.48 -25.08 -14.98
C ASP A 392 11.63 -24.39 -15.71
N LEU A 393 11.36 -23.76 -16.87
CA LEU A 393 12.35 -22.97 -17.60
C LEU A 393 12.86 -21.80 -16.75
N LEU A 394 11.94 -21.01 -16.16
CA LEU A 394 12.28 -19.91 -15.24
C LEU A 394 13.03 -20.38 -14.00
N ARG A 395 12.74 -21.58 -13.47
CA ARG A 395 13.48 -22.17 -12.35
C ARG A 395 14.93 -22.50 -12.75
N LYS A 396 15.11 -23.13 -13.93
CA LYS A 396 16.42 -23.51 -14.48
C LYS A 396 17.27 -22.27 -14.80
N GLU A 397 16.70 -21.30 -15.51
CA GLU A 397 17.34 -20.02 -15.85
C GLU A 397 17.86 -19.30 -14.59
N LYS A 398 17.01 -19.19 -13.56
CA LYS A 398 17.36 -18.51 -12.30
C LYS A 398 18.18 -19.38 -11.33
N LYS A 399 18.60 -20.58 -11.75
CA LYS A 399 19.41 -21.55 -10.98
C LYS A 399 18.85 -21.82 -9.58
N ARG A 400 17.51 -21.94 -9.45
CA ARG A 400 16.85 -22.18 -8.15
C ARG A 400 16.47 -23.65 -7.99
N ASN A 401 16.60 -24.18 -6.76
CA ASN A 401 16.12 -25.52 -6.43
C ASN A 401 14.59 -25.59 -6.29
N THR A 402 13.92 -24.45 -6.08
CA THR A 402 12.48 -24.32 -5.91
C THR A 402 11.88 -23.35 -6.92
N TYR A 403 10.61 -23.55 -7.28
CA TYR A 403 9.86 -22.59 -8.11
C TYR A 403 9.81 -21.22 -7.42
N SER A 404 9.70 -20.13 -8.20
CA SER A 404 9.44 -18.81 -7.61
C SER A 404 8.09 -18.83 -6.88
N GLY A 405 7.93 -17.99 -5.85
CA GLY A 405 6.68 -17.91 -5.09
C GLY A 405 5.44 -17.64 -5.96
N VAL A 406 5.63 -17.00 -7.12
CA VAL A 406 4.59 -16.71 -8.12
C VAL A 406 4.11 -17.96 -8.87
N HIS A 407 4.87 -19.07 -8.89
CA HIS A 407 4.47 -20.33 -9.54
C HIS A 407 4.12 -21.43 -8.52
N LYS A 408 4.21 -21.15 -7.21
CA LYS A 408 3.97 -22.15 -6.16
C LYS A 408 2.50 -22.58 -6.07
N TYR A 409 1.55 -21.76 -6.52
CA TYR A 409 0.14 -22.18 -6.61
C TYR A 409 -0.12 -23.28 -7.66
N ILE A 410 0.78 -23.48 -8.64
CA ILE A 410 0.64 -24.50 -9.69
C ILE A 410 0.68 -25.90 -9.06
N THR A 411 1.42 -26.08 -7.96
CA THR A 411 1.52 -27.37 -7.27
C THR A 411 0.23 -27.75 -6.52
N LEU A 412 -0.71 -26.82 -6.35
CA LEU A 412 -2.04 -27.09 -5.75
C LEU A 412 -2.96 -27.91 -6.66
N LEU A 413 -2.61 -28.02 -7.94
CA LEU A 413 -3.30 -28.82 -8.95
C LEU A 413 -2.52 -30.09 -9.34
N THR A 414 -1.29 -30.26 -8.86
CA THR A 414 -0.50 -31.47 -9.16
C THR A 414 -1.21 -32.70 -8.61
N ALA A 415 -1.31 -33.74 -9.45
CA ALA A 415 -2.03 -34.98 -9.17
C ALA A 415 -3.54 -34.84 -8.86
N LYS A 416 -4.19 -33.73 -9.23
CA LYS A 416 -5.66 -33.63 -9.21
C LYS A 416 -6.26 -34.12 -10.52
N GLU A 417 -7.17 -35.09 -10.44
CA GLU A 417 -7.89 -35.66 -11.60
C GLU A 417 -8.88 -34.67 -12.24
N ARG A 418 -9.37 -33.69 -11.47
CA ARG A 418 -10.33 -32.67 -11.91
C ARG A 418 -9.93 -31.28 -11.43
N PHE A 419 -10.15 -30.28 -12.27
CA PHE A 419 -9.97 -28.88 -11.91
C PHE A 419 -11.33 -28.22 -11.70
N ALA A 420 -11.42 -27.33 -10.71
CA ALA A 420 -12.62 -26.55 -10.45
C ALA A 420 -12.61 -25.26 -11.30
N TYR A 421 -13.76 -24.91 -11.86
CA TYR A 421 -13.92 -23.76 -12.75
C TYR A 421 -15.31 -23.14 -12.63
N LEU A 422 -15.40 -21.85 -12.98
CA LEU A 422 -16.65 -21.11 -13.11
C LEU A 422 -16.95 -20.95 -14.60
N SER A 423 -18.16 -21.31 -15.01
CA SER A 423 -18.68 -20.99 -16.35
C SER A 423 -19.94 -20.13 -16.25
N ASP A 424 -20.19 -19.39 -17.32
CA ASP A 424 -21.52 -18.86 -17.61
C ASP A 424 -22.29 -19.87 -18.49
N ALA A 425 -23.35 -19.45 -19.18
CA ALA A 425 -24.15 -20.30 -20.05
C ALA A 425 -23.47 -20.67 -21.39
N GLU A 426 -22.38 -20.00 -21.77
CA GLU A 426 -21.71 -20.14 -23.07
C GLU A 426 -20.27 -20.65 -22.96
N LYS A 427 -19.56 -20.26 -21.90
CA LYS A 427 -18.09 -20.39 -21.80
C LYS A 427 -17.58 -20.50 -20.37
N VAL A 428 -16.39 -21.07 -20.22
CA VAL A 428 -15.61 -21.00 -18.97
C VAL A 428 -15.13 -19.56 -18.79
N ILE A 429 -15.40 -18.96 -17.63
CA ILE A 429 -15.03 -17.58 -17.31
C ILE A 429 -13.85 -17.50 -16.33
N SER A 430 -13.64 -18.52 -15.49
CA SER A 430 -12.58 -18.57 -14.48
C SER A 430 -12.08 -20.00 -14.25
N LEU A 431 -10.76 -20.17 -14.15
CA LEU A 431 -10.08 -21.44 -13.87
C LEU A 431 -9.12 -21.27 -12.67
N PRO A 432 -9.63 -21.19 -11.43
CA PRO A 432 -8.81 -20.92 -10.25
C PRO A 432 -7.95 -22.14 -9.83
N PRO A 433 -6.69 -21.94 -9.39
CA PRO A 433 -6.00 -20.67 -9.13
C PRO A 433 -5.23 -20.09 -10.34
N LEU A 434 -5.42 -20.64 -11.54
CA LEU A 434 -4.55 -20.40 -12.70
C LEU A 434 -4.85 -19.05 -13.38
N THR A 435 -6.03 -18.89 -13.98
CA THR A 435 -6.33 -17.77 -14.89
C THR A 435 -7.82 -17.47 -15.02
N ASN A 436 -8.13 -16.28 -15.53
CA ASN A 436 -9.47 -15.87 -15.96
C ASN A 436 -9.61 -16.06 -17.49
N CYS A 437 -10.83 -15.98 -17.99
CA CYS A 437 -11.11 -15.93 -19.43
C CYS A 437 -10.94 -14.50 -19.97
N ASP A 438 -10.20 -14.32 -21.08
CA ASP A 438 -9.98 -13.02 -21.73
C ASP A 438 -11.29 -12.41 -22.25
N GLU A 439 -12.28 -13.23 -22.61
CA GLU A 439 -13.61 -12.78 -23.06
C GLU A 439 -14.40 -12.05 -21.97
N THR A 440 -14.08 -12.29 -20.70
CA THR A 440 -14.68 -11.59 -19.53
C THR A 440 -13.75 -10.55 -18.90
N LYS A 441 -12.64 -10.22 -19.57
CA LYS A 441 -11.62 -9.30 -19.06
C LYS A 441 -12.17 -7.91 -18.79
N VAL A 442 -11.78 -7.38 -17.64
CA VAL A 442 -12.06 -6.01 -17.20
C VAL A 442 -11.25 -5.01 -18.02
N SER A 443 -11.88 -3.92 -18.43
CA SER A 443 -11.33 -2.81 -19.22
C SER A 443 -11.64 -1.45 -18.57
N ALA A 444 -11.02 -0.36 -19.03
CA ALA A 444 -11.28 0.99 -18.49
C ALA A 444 -12.74 1.46 -18.69
N THR A 445 -13.48 0.81 -19.59
CA THR A 445 -14.92 1.04 -19.83
C THR A 445 -15.84 0.19 -18.96
N THR A 446 -15.32 -0.81 -18.24
CA THR A 446 -16.13 -1.69 -17.37
C THR A 446 -16.66 -0.88 -16.19
N GLN A 447 -17.98 -0.93 -15.98
CA GLN A 447 -18.67 -0.27 -14.86
C GLN A 447 -19.13 -1.29 -13.81
N ASP A 448 -19.70 -2.42 -14.26
CA ASP A 448 -20.17 -3.47 -13.37
C ASP A 448 -19.19 -4.65 -13.37
N LEU A 449 -18.81 -5.06 -12.17
CA LEU A 449 -17.80 -6.09 -11.93
C LEU A 449 -18.42 -7.26 -11.18
N LEU A 450 -18.28 -8.49 -11.71
CA LEU A 450 -18.40 -9.68 -10.88
C LEU A 450 -17.06 -9.92 -10.20
N LEU A 451 -17.08 -10.00 -8.87
CA LEU A 451 -15.93 -10.39 -8.05
C LEU A 451 -16.10 -11.85 -7.62
N GLU A 452 -15.07 -12.66 -7.85
CA GLU A 452 -14.96 -14.05 -7.40
C GLU A 452 -13.78 -14.19 -6.44
N VAL A 453 -14.00 -14.85 -5.30
CA VAL A 453 -12.91 -15.33 -4.43
C VAL A 453 -13.09 -16.81 -4.10
N THR A 454 -12.15 -17.64 -4.54
CA THR A 454 -12.17 -19.09 -4.26
C THR A 454 -11.02 -19.54 -3.38
N SER A 455 -11.22 -20.60 -2.57
CA SER A 455 -10.20 -21.20 -1.71
C SER A 455 -10.35 -22.72 -1.60
N SER A 456 -9.20 -23.40 -1.53
CA SER A 456 -9.09 -24.81 -1.14
C SER A 456 -8.76 -25.01 0.35
N VAL A 457 -8.60 -23.93 1.12
CA VAL A 457 -8.15 -23.94 2.52
C VAL A 457 -9.29 -23.64 3.49
N GLY A 458 -10.18 -22.70 3.16
CA GLY A 458 -11.29 -22.35 4.05
C GLY A 458 -12.15 -21.20 3.54
N HIS A 459 -13.37 -21.10 4.08
CA HIS A 459 -14.29 -19.98 3.82
C HIS A 459 -13.80 -18.65 4.44
N GLY A 460 -13.23 -18.69 5.65
CA GLY A 460 -12.70 -17.49 6.32
C GLY A 460 -11.62 -16.72 5.53
N PRO A 461 -10.64 -17.38 4.89
CA PRO A 461 -9.78 -16.77 3.88
C PRO A 461 -10.54 -16.04 2.76
N CYS A 462 -11.59 -16.63 2.20
CA CYS A 462 -12.37 -15.96 1.15
C CYS A 462 -13.03 -14.67 1.66
N VAL A 463 -13.68 -14.69 2.83
CA VAL A 463 -14.35 -13.50 3.40
C VAL A 463 -13.34 -12.38 3.64
N ARG A 464 -12.18 -12.68 4.25
CA ARG A 464 -11.13 -11.66 4.49
C ARG A 464 -10.60 -11.06 3.20
N VAL A 465 -10.32 -11.90 2.20
CA VAL A 465 -9.79 -11.45 0.91
C VAL A 465 -10.82 -10.62 0.15
N MET A 466 -12.10 -11.01 0.17
CA MET A 466 -13.17 -10.27 -0.48
C MET A 466 -13.43 -8.92 0.20
N ASN A 467 -13.42 -8.86 1.54
CA ASN A 467 -13.52 -7.61 2.28
C ASN A 467 -12.33 -6.68 1.99
N ALA A 468 -11.10 -7.21 2.00
CA ALA A 468 -9.90 -6.44 1.66
C ALA A 468 -9.92 -5.92 0.21
N LEU A 469 -10.53 -6.67 -0.72
CA LEU A 469 -10.78 -6.22 -2.09
C LEU A 469 -11.79 -5.06 -2.14
N LEU A 470 -12.95 -5.21 -1.51
CA LEU A 470 -13.99 -4.16 -1.45
C LEU A 470 -13.49 -2.89 -0.76
N GLU A 471 -12.79 -3.00 0.37
CA GLU A 471 -12.19 -1.86 1.08
C GLU A 471 -11.14 -1.15 0.23
N ARG A 472 -10.22 -1.88 -0.43
CA ARG A 472 -9.21 -1.26 -1.29
C ARG A 472 -9.83 -0.63 -2.54
N MET A 473 -10.88 -1.23 -3.12
CA MET A 473 -11.62 -0.64 -4.24
C MET A 473 -12.29 0.68 -3.83
N LEU A 474 -12.97 0.73 -2.68
CA LEU A 474 -13.56 1.95 -2.13
C LEU A 474 -12.52 3.07 -1.90
N LEU A 475 -11.28 2.71 -1.56
CA LEU A 475 -10.18 3.64 -1.28
C LEU A 475 -9.33 4.00 -2.51
N MET A 476 -9.62 3.50 -3.71
CA MET A 476 -8.76 3.74 -4.90
C MET A 476 -8.65 5.21 -5.31
N ASP A 477 -9.75 5.96 -5.17
CA ASP A 477 -9.92 7.33 -5.67
C ASP A 477 -10.11 8.36 -4.52
N VAL A 478 -9.59 8.05 -3.32
CA VAL A 478 -9.86 8.82 -2.09
C VAL A 478 -8.57 9.25 -1.41
N GLU A 479 -8.46 10.53 -1.10
CA GLU A 479 -7.35 11.12 -0.35
C GLU A 479 -7.79 11.47 1.08
N VAL A 480 -6.84 11.41 2.04
CA VAL A 480 -7.12 11.73 3.44
C VAL A 480 -6.76 13.19 3.72
N VAL A 481 -7.77 14.02 3.97
CA VAL A 481 -7.60 15.44 4.27
C VAL A 481 -7.60 15.64 5.77
N SER A 482 -6.46 15.99 6.36
CA SER A 482 -6.43 16.51 7.74
C SER A 482 -6.89 17.96 7.74
N GLY A 483 -7.97 18.28 8.46
CA GLY A 483 -8.46 19.65 8.63
C GLY A 483 -7.37 20.55 9.24
N GLY A 484 -7.05 21.65 8.57
CA GLY A 484 -5.96 22.53 8.94
C GLY A 484 -6.35 23.62 9.95
N GLN A 485 -5.39 23.99 10.79
CA GLN A 485 -5.26 25.35 11.32
C GLN A 485 -3.79 25.78 11.22
N ALA A 486 -3.50 26.60 10.22
CA ALA A 486 -2.49 27.66 10.26
C ALA A 486 -2.96 28.75 11.26
N ASP A 487 -2.19 29.64 11.93
CA ASP A 487 -0.75 29.96 12.05
C ASP A 487 -0.61 30.95 13.27
N VAL A 488 0.53 31.27 13.93
CA VAL A 488 1.92 30.77 13.98
C VAL A 488 2.60 31.28 15.30
N ALA A 489 3.65 30.57 15.77
CA ALA A 489 4.73 30.99 16.71
C ALA A 489 4.45 31.63 18.11
N ALA A 490 4.69 30.82 19.15
CA ALA A 490 5.74 30.97 20.18
C ALA A 490 6.05 32.33 20.90
N ALA A 491 5.87 32.34 22.23
CA ALA A 491 6.90 32.65 23.24
C ALA A 491 6.45 32.23 24.66
N ALA A 492 7.38 31.86 25.55
CA ALA A 492 7.09 31.50 26.96
C ALA A 492 7.01 32.76 27.86
N GLY A 493 6.03 32.91 28.77
CA GLY A 493 6.08 32.43 30.16
C GLY A 493 6.40 33.60 31.13
N PRO A 494 6.49 33.42 32.46
CA PRO A 494 5.68 32.58 33.35
C PRO A 494 5.27 33.28 34.69
N VAL A 495 4.59 32.54 35.59
CA VAL A 495 4.37 32.84 37.04
C VAL A 495 3.44 34.03 37.38
N GLY A 496 2.43 33.96 38.26
CA GLY A 496 1.87 32.85 39.05
C GLY A 496 1.77 33.18 40.55
N GLU A 497 0.64 32.90 41.21
CA GLU A 497 0.63 32.81 42.68
C GLU A 497 -0.38 31.82 43.27
N LYS A 498 -0.18 31.51 44.56
CA LYS A 498 -0.68 30.31 45.27
C LYS A 498 -2.00 30.57 46.01
N LYS A 499 -2.85 29.52 46.18
CA LYS A 499 -3.26 29.03 47.52
C LYS A 499 -4.17 27.77 47.55
N LYS A 500 -3.77 26.83 48.41
CA LYS A 500 -4.55 25.97 49.35
C LYS A 500 -5.70 25.03 48.86
N LYS A 501 -5.44 23.72 49.05
CA LYS A 501 -6.29 22.65 49.65
C LYS A 501 -7.83 22.84 49.68
N SER A 502 -8.60 21.89 49.12
CA SER A 502 -9.21 20.75 49.88
C SER A 502 -10.20 19.86 49.08
N LYS A 503 -10.32 18.59 49.53
CA LYS A 503 -11.42 17.59 49.45
C LYS A 503 -12.23 17.31 48.14
N ASN A 504 -12.28 16.01 47.82
CA ASN A 504 -13.28 15.23 47.04
C ASN A 504 -14.78 15.55 47.32
N PRO A 505 -15.76 14.98 46.55
CA PRO A 505 -15.73 14.36 45.19
C PRO A 505 -16.91 14.79 44.27
N LYS A 506 -16.87 14.44 42.96
CA LYS A 506 -17.98 13.77 42.20
C LYS A 506 -17.79 13.74 40.67
N ASP A 507 -18.19 12.61 40.09
CA ASP A 507 -18.87 12.36 38.81
C ASP A 507 -18.78 13.39 37.65
N GLY A 508 -18.27 12.92 36.50
CA GLY A 508 -18.34 13.62 35.21
C GLY A 508 -17.81 12.74 34.08
N ALA A 509 -18.70 12.06 33.35
CA ALA A 509 -18.32 11.22 32.21
C ALA A 509 -17.87 12.09 31.03
N GLY A 510 -16.60 11.97 30.64
CA GLY A 510 -16.02 12.67 29.48
C GLY A 510 -15.33 11.68 28.54
N GLY A 511 -16.08 11.14 27.57
CA GLY A 511 -15.53 10.24 26.56
C GLY A 511 -14.63 10.99 25.59
N GLN A 512 -13.34 10.62 25.52
CA GLN A 512 -12.44 11.13 24.49
C GLN A 512 -12.82 10.52 23.13
N GLN A 513 -13.41 11.33 22.23
CA GLN A 513 -13.69 10.90 20.87
C GLN A 513 -12.38 10.69 20.08
N ALA A 514 -12.32 9.59 19.33
CA ALA A 514 -11.18 9.29 18.47
C ALA A 514 -10.98 10.38 17.40
N PRO A 515 -9.74 10.64 16.94
CA PRO A 515 -9.48 11.63 15.91
C PRO A 515 -10.21 11.25 14.61
N LYS A 516 -11.15 12.11 14.19
CA LYS A 516 -11.93 11.92 12.97
C LYS A 516 -11.01 11.96 11.75
N VAL A 517 -10.85 10.82 11.08
CA VAL A 517 -10.38 10.81 9.69
C VAL A 517 -11.34 11.66 8.86
N ARG A 518 -10.83 12.43 7.91
CA ARG A 518 -11.63 13.15 6.92
C ARG A 518 -11.09 12.80 5.54
N TYR A 519 -11.99 12.74 4.58
CA TYR A 519 -11.68 12.39 3.19
C TYR A 519 -11.90 13.61 2.31
N ASP A 520 -11.18 13.69 1.19
CA ASP A 520 -11.33 14.76 0.20
C ASP A 520 -12.70 14.76 -0.48
N ARG A 521 -13.38 13.62 -0.48
CA ARG A 521 -14.72 13.43 -1.03
C ARG A 521 -15.47 12.30 -0.33
N ALA A 522 -16.79 12.29 -0.43
CA ALA A 522 -17.59 11.11 -0.12
C ALA A 522 -17.54 10.14 -1.31
N VAL A 523 -17.31 8.84 -1.04
CA VAL A 523 -17.42 7.77 -2.05
C VAL A 523 -18.36 6.70 -1.52
N THR A 524 -19.20 6.18 -2.41
CA THR A 524 -20.12 5.08 -2.14
C THR A 524 -19.80 3.94 -3.09
N LEU A 525 -19.49 2.76 -2.54
CA LEU A 525 -19.33 1.53 -3.29
C LEU A 525 -20.64 0.74 -3.24
N THR A 526 -21.29 0.57 -4.38
CA THR A 526 -22.53 -0.22 -4.46
C THR A 526 -22.19 -1.68 -4.69
N VAL A 527 -22.52 -2.53 -3.73
CA VAL A 527 -22.31 -3.98 -3.76
C VAL A 527 -23.66 -4.67 -3.82
N GLU A 528 -23.83 -5.60 -4.75
CA GLU A 528 -25.02 -6.44 -4.88
C GLU A 528 -24.68 -7.87 -4.46
N GLN A 529 -25.51 -8.41 -3.57
CA GLN A 529 -25.40 -9.76 -3.07
C GLN A 529 -25.60 -10.79 -4.19
N VAL A 530 -24.70 -11.78 -4.31
CA VAL A 530 -24.93 -12.93 -5.19
C VAL A 530 -25.34 -14.13 -4.34
N GLN A 531 -26.52 -14.67 -4.62
CA GLN A 531 -27.01 -15.90 -4.02
C GLN A 531 -26.39 -17.11 -4.71
N LEU A 532 -25.70 -17.94 -3.92
CA LEU A 532 -25.20 -19.24 -4.32
C LEU A 532 -26.24 -20.31 -3.96
N TYR A 533 -26.59 -21.13 -4.93
CA TYR A 533 -27.47 -22.30 -4.81
C TYR A 533 -26.64 -23.59 -4.84
N ASP A 534 -27.12 -24.65 -4.20
CA ASP A 534 -26.50 -25.97 -4.30
C ASP A 534 -26.94 -26.74 -5.56
N TYR A 535 -26.60 -28.03 -5.61
CA TYR A 535 -26.89 -28.90 -6.75
C TYR A 535 -28.34 -29.43 -6.76
N GLU A 536 -29.10 -29.24 -5.67
CA GLU A 536 -30.54 -29.57 -5.55
C GLU A 536 -31.41 -28.36 -5.92
N GLY A 537 -30.79 -27.17 -5.98
CA GLY A 537 -31.42 -25.90 -6.34
C GLY A 537 -31.78 -25.03 -5.13
N GLU A 538 -31.39 -25.45 -3.93
CA GLU A 538 -31.72 -24.76 -2.68
C GLU A 538 -30.72 -23.63 -2.37
N PRO A 539 -31.15 -22.54 -1.71
CA PRO A 539 -30.27 -21.43 -1.34
C PRO A 539 -29.21 -21.87 -0.31
N HIS A 540 -27.94 -21.91 -0.73
CA HIS A 540 -26.84 -22.39 0.13
C HIS A 540 -26.18 -21.26 0.94
N SER A 541 -25.80 -20.17 0.28
CA SER A 541 -25.07 -19.06 0.90
C SER A 541 -25.18 -17.80 0.07
N VAL A 542 -25.19 -16.63 0.71
CA VAL A 542 -25.18 -15.33 0.03
C VAL A 542 -23.99 -14.51 0.54
N PHE A 543 -23.34 -13.75 -0.34
CA PHE A 543 -22.26 -12.84 0.05
C PHE A 543 -22.46 -11.43 -0.56
N PRO A 544 -22.23 -10.34 0.20
CA PRO A 544 -21.87 -10.30 1.63
C PRO A 544 -23.05 -10.70 2.52
N GLY A 545 -22.90 -11.74 3.35
CA GLY A 545 -23.92 -12.18 4.30
C GLY A 545 -24.00 -11.32 5.56
N LYS A 546 -24.93 -11.64 6.46
CA LYS A 546 -25.13 -10.91 7.71
C LYS A 546 -23.91 -11.11 8.63
N GLY A 547 -23.09 -10.06 8.78
CA GLY A 547 -21.86 -10.10 9.56
C GLY A 547 -20.64 -10.59 8.77
N ASP A 548 -20.71 -10.68 7.44
CA ASP A 548 -19.51 -10.86 6.62
C ASP A 548 -18.78 -9.53 6.42
N LEU A 549 -19.53 -8.46 6.14
CA LEU A 549 -19.02 -7.10 5.93
C LEU A 549 -19.45 -6.20 7.10
N HIS A 550 -18.50 -5.42 7.63
CA HIS A 550 -18.70 -4.53 8.78
C HIS A 550 -18.18 -3.14 8.46
N GLY A 551 -18.81 -2.11 9.03
CA GLY A 551 -18.25 -0.77 9.02
C GLY A 551 -16.95 -0.70 9.83
N ASP A 552 -16.00 0.09 9.34
CA ASP A 552 -14.77 0.41 10.06
C ASP A 552 -14.88 1.85 10.57
N GLU A 553 -15.30 2.02 11.82
CA GLU A 553 -15.42 3.34 12.46
C GLU A 553 -14.09 4.13 12.45
N ALA A 554 -12.96 3.43 12.53
CA ALA A 554 -11.63 4.04 12.55
C ALA A 554 -11.14 4.49 11.15
N LYS A 555 -11.75 3.98 10.08
CA LYS A 555 -11.69 4.48 8.69
C LYS A 555 -12.97 5.22 8.27
N ARG A 556 -13.95 5.41 9.16
CA ARG A 556 -15.29 5.97 8.85
C ARG A 556 -15.99 5.34 7.64
N ILE A 557 -15.73 4.07 7.38
CA ILE A 557 -16.46 3.28 6.37
C ILE A 557 -17.74 2.81 7.03
N VAL A 558 -18.89 3.25 6.53
CA VAL A 558 -20.20 2.75 6.95
C VAL A 558 -20.67 1.68 5.97
N VAL A 559 -21.20 0.59 6.49
CA VAL A 559 -21.81 -0.48 5.68
C VAL A 559 -23.31 -0.45 5.95
N GLU A 560 -24.09 -0.20 4.90
CA GLU A 560 -25.54 -0.11 4.93
C GLU A 560 -26.14 -1.26 4.10
N MET A 561 -27.22 -1.85 4.61
CA MET A 561 -28.03 -2.81 3.85
C MET A 561 -29.20 -2.07 3.21
N ALA A 562 -29.35 -2.20 1.88
CA ALA A 562 -30.48 -1.68 1.11
C ALA A 562 -31.52 -2.78 0.80
#